data_AF-A0A958W2L2-F1
#
_entry.id   AF-A0A958W2L2-F1
#
_cell.length_a   1.000
_cell.length_b   1.000
_cell.length_c   1.000
_cell.angle_alpha   90.00
_cell.angle_beta   90.00
_cell.angle_gamma   90.00
#
_symmetry.space_group_name_H-M   'P 1'
#
loop_
_entity.id
_entity.type
_entity.pdbx_description
1 polymer ?
#
loop_
_entity_poly.entity_id
_entity_poly.type
_entity_poly.pdbx_seq_one_letter_code
_entity_poly.pdbx_strand_id
1 'polypeptide(L)'
;MNTNTKVIGGVILGAAIGAATGLMLAPRSGRKTRKKLKAESKRLANELIEKANESLDSAKKAYNQKVDEYTKNGKSSIDHLTESIKV
;
A
#
# COMPACT_ATOMS: atom_id res chain seq x y z
N MET A 1 -22.00 9.30 -8.71
CA MET A 1 -21.17 8.07 -8.85
C MET A 1 -19.74 8.49 -9.03
N ASN A 2 -18.85 8.06 -8.14
CA ASN A 2 -17.47 8.53 -8.09
C ASN A 2 -16.75 8.13 -9.40
N THR A 3 -16.27 9.12 -10.15
CA THR A 3 -15.57 8.93 -11.42
C THR A 3 -14.36 8.00 -11.28
N ASN A 4 -13.69 8.05 -10.13
CA ASN A 4 -12.54 7.22 -9.82
C ASN A 4 -12.86 5.71 -9.82
N THR A 5 -14.02 5.29 -9.31
CA THR A 5 -14.42 3.87 -9.36
C THR A 5 -14.74 3.41 -10.79
N LYS A 6 -15.26 4.28 -11.65
CA LYS A 6 -15.44 3.97 -13.08
C LYS A 6 -14.11 3.84 -13.82
N VAL A 7 -13.14 4.73 -13.54
CA VAL A 7 -11.81 4.67 -14.16
C VAL A 7 -11.07 3.40 -13.74
N ILE A 8 -11.03 3.08 -12.44
CA ILE A 8 -10.41 1.86 -11.94
C ILE A 8 -11.09 0.62 -12.52
N GLY A 9 -12.43 0.59 -12.58
CA GLY A 9 -13.19 -0.50 -13.19
C GLY A 9 -12.86 -0.67 -14.69
N GLY A 10 -12.74 0.43 -15.43
CA GLY A 10 -12.35 0.42 -16.84
C GLY A 10 -10.94 -0.11 -17.07
N VAL A 11 -9.98 0.26 -16.20
CA VAL A 11 -8.60 -0.23 -16.27
C VAL A 11 -8.53 -1.74 -16.01
N ILE A 12 -9.24 -2.24 -15.00
CA ILE A 12 -9.28 -3.69 -14.68
C ILE A 12 -9.90 -4.47 -15.85
N LEU A 13 -11.02 -3.98 -16.41
CA LEU A 13 -11.69 -4.63 -17.53
C LEU A 13 -10.80 -4.64 -18.78
N GLY A 14 -10.16 -3.51 -19.10
CA GLY A 14 -9.22 -3.41 -20.22
C GLY A 14 -8.00 -4.33 -20.05
N ALA A 15 -7.43 -4.39 -18.84
CA ALA A 15 -6.32 -5.29 -18.52
C ALA A 15 -6.72 -6.77 -18.65
N ALA A 16 -7.91 -7.15 -18.19
CA ALA A 16 -8.42 -8.51 -18.33
C ALA A 16 -8.56 -8.92 -19.80
N ILE A 17 -9.18 -8.06 -20.63
CA ILE A 17 -9.33 -8.30 -22.07
C ILE A 17 -7.96 -8.35 -22.76
N GLY A 18 -7.07 -7.42 -22.44
CA GLY A 18 -5.71 -7.39 -22.98
C GLY A 18 -4.87 -8.61 -22.60
N ALA A 19 -4.96 -9.07 -21.36
CA ALA A 19 -4.27 -10.28 -20.90
C ALA A 19 -4.84 -11.54 -21.55
N ALA A 20 -6.18 -11.64 -21.69
CA ALA A 20 -6.82 -12.76 -22.35
C ALA A 20 -6.42 -12.85 -23.83
N THR A 21 -6.50 -11.73 -24.55
CA THR A 21 -6.09 -11.65 -25.96
C THR A 21 -4.58 -11.89 -26.14
N GLY A 22 -3.73 -11.32 -25.28
CA GLY A 22 -2.29 -11.58 -25.28
C GLY A 22 -1.93 -13.03 -24.98
N LEU A 23 -2.66 -13.70 -24.09
CA LEU A 23 -2.49 -15.12 -23.79
C LEU A 23 -2.91 -16.02 -24.96
N MET A 24 -3.97 -15.64 -25.69
CA MET A 24 -4.41 -16.35 -26.89
C MET A 24 -3.45 -16.16 -28.06
N LEU A 25 -2.93 -14.94 -28.27
CA LEU A 25 -1.96 -14.65 -29.32
C LEU A 25 -0.61 -15.32 -29.07
N ALA A 26 -0.19 -15.44 -27.81
CA ALA A 26 1.05 -16.10 -27.42
C ALA A 26 0.79 -17.27 -26.45
N PRO A 27 0.28 -18.41 -26.96
CA PRO A 27 -0.07 -19.53 -26.12
C PRO A 27 1.19 -20.18 -25.53
N ARG A 28 1.30 -20.15 -24.20
CA ARG A 28 2.33 -20.88 -23.46
C ARG A 28 1.79 -22.26 -23.09
N SER A 29 2.65 -23.29 -23.07
CA SER A 29 2.21 -24.61 -22.61
C SER A 29 1.79 -24.57 -21.14
N GLY A 30 0.67 -25.24 -20.82
CA GLY A 30 0.11 -25.25 -19.46
C GLY A 30 1.10 -25.74 -18.39
N ARG A 31 2.00 -26.66 -18.74
CA ARG A 31 3.09 -27.12 -17.85
C ARG A 31 4.03 -25.98 -17.46
N LYS A 32 4.41 -25.12 -18.42
CA LYS A 32 5.26 -23.95 -18.17
C LYS A 32 4.53 -22.91 -17.31
N THR A 33 3.25 -22.65 -17.57
CA THR A 33 2.43 -21.71 -16.78
C THR A 33 2.29 -22.17 -15.33
N ARG A 34 2.01 -23.46 -15.08
CA ARG A 34 1.87 -24.00 -13.72
C ARG A 34 3.18 -23.96 -12.94
N LYS A 35 4.31 -24.26 -13.61
CA LYS A 35 5.65 -24.16 -13.02
C LYS A 35 6.02 -22.71 -12.68
N LYS A 36 5.77 -21.78 -13.61
CA LYS A 36 5.99 -20.34 -13.39
C LYS A 36 5.12 -19.79 -12.27
N LEU A 37 3.82 -20.09 -12.25
CA LEU A 37 2.92 -19.63 -11.21
C LEU A 37 3.39 -20.11 -9.84
N LYS A 38 3.72 -21.39 -9.66
CA LYS A 38 4.21 -21.89 -8.37
C LYS A 38 5.50 -21.19 -7.90
N ALA A 39 6.42 -20.89 -8.81
CA ALA A 39 7.68 -20.22 -8.50
C ALA A 39 7.49 -18.71 -8.23
N GLU A 40 6.79 -18.02 -9.13
CA GLU A 40 6.54 -16.58 -9.02
C GLU A 40 5.58 -16.25 -7.88
N SER A 41 4.51 -17.01 -7.65
CA SER A 41 3.58 -16.75 -6.53
C SER A 41 4.27 -16.77 -5.18
N LYS A 42 5.17 -17.74 -4.95
CA LYS A 42 5.94 -17.81 -3.69
C LYS A 42 6.90 -16.63 -3.56
N ARG A 43 7.55 -16.23 -4.65
CA ARG A 43 8.47 -15.09 -4.67
C ARG A 43 7.75 -13.76 -4.49
N LEU A 44 6.66 -13.52 -5.23
CA LEU A 44 5.82 -12.32 -5.12
C LEU A 44 5.21 -12.20 -3.73
N ALA A 45 4.69 -13.29 -3.16
CA ALA A 45 4.14 -13.24 -1.80
C ALA A 45 5.20 -12.79 -0.78
N ASN A 46 6.41 -13.36 -0.86
CA ASN A 46 7.51 -12.96 0.01
C ASN A 46 7.94 -11.50 -0.22
N GLU A 47 8.15 -11.09 -1.47
CA GLU A 47 8.54 -9.72 -1.81
C GLU A 47 7.46 -8.69 -1.41
N LEU A 48 6.18 -9.03 -1.58
CA LEU A 48 5.06 -8.17 -1.16
C LEU A 48 4.98 -8.04 0.35
N ILE A 49 5.14 -9.14 1.09
CA ILE A 49 5.14 -9.12 2.56
C ILE A 49 6.32 -8.28 3.06
N GLU A 50 7.51 -8.46 2.49
CA GLU A 50 8.70 -7.71 2.87
C GLU A 50 8.54 -6.22 2.59
N LYS A 51 8.12 -5.85 1.37
CA LYS A 51 7.86 -4.44 1.01
C LYS A 51 6.72 -3.82 1.81
N ALA A 52 5.67 -4.58 2.10
CA ALA A 52 4.57 -4.12 2.93
C ALA A 52 5.05 -3.84 4.36
N ASN A 53 5.84 -4.76 4.95
CA ASN A 53 6.42 -4.56 6.27
C ASN A 53 7.36 -3.34 6.30
N GLU A 54 8.26 -3.18 5.33
CA GLU A 54 9.13 -1.99 5.21
C GLU A 54 8.32 -0.69 5.11
N SER A 55 7.26 -0.71 4.29
CA SER A 55 6.39 0.47 4.10
C SER A 55 5.60 0.79 5.36
N LEU A 56 5.10 -0.23 6.05
CA LEU A 56 4.36 -0.09 7.31
C LEU A 56 5.28 0.39 8.44
N ASP A 57 6.50 -0.12 8.54
CA ASP A 57 7.47 0.31 9.55
C ASP A 57 7.94 1.75 9.30
N SER A 58 8.15 2.12 8.03
CA SER A 58 8.44 3.50 7.64
C SER A 58 7.27 4.44 7.96
N ALA A 59 6.03 4.00 7.68
CA ALA A 59 4.83 4.76 8.02
C ALA A 59 4.64 4.90 9.53
N LYS A 60 4.87 3.82 10.30
CA LYS A 60 4.81 3.85 11.78
C LYS A 60 5.87 4.78 12.36
N LYS A 61 7.11 4.76 11.86
CA LYS A 61 8.16 5.71 12.30
C LYS A 61 7.76 7.15 12.02
N ALA A 62 7.30 7.44 10.81
CA ALA A 62 6.85 8.78 10.43
C ALA A 62 5.63 9.24 11.26
N TYR A 63 4.73 8.31 11.58
CA TYR A 63 3.58 8.57 12.43
C TYR A 63 3.99 8.87 13.87
N ASN A 64 4.83 8.03 14.47
CA ASN A 64 5.30 8.24 15.84
C ASN A 64 6.12 9.52 15.99
N GLN A 65 6.99 9.86 15.03
CA GLN A 65 7.72 11.13 15.04
C GLN A 65 6.77 12.33 14.99
N LYS A 66 5.75 12.29 14.12
CA LYS A 66 4.74 13.35 14.06
C LYS A 66 3.95 13.42 15.37
N VAL A 67 3.50 12.29 15.91
CA VAL A 67 2.74 12.26 17.17
C VAL A 67 3.56 12.78 18.34
N ASP A 68 4.84 12.43 18.43
CA ASP A 68 5.73 12.96 19.48
C ASP A 68 5.97 14.46 19.30
N GLU A 69 6.11 14.94 18.08
CA GLU A 69 6.24 16.37 17.79
C GLU A 69 4.97 17.15 18.15
N TYR A 70 3.78 16.64 17.79
CA TYR A 70 2.49 17.21 18.20
C TYR A 70 2.26 17.12 19.71
N THR A 71 2.66 16.01 20.34
CA THR A 71 2.54 15.83 21.78
C THR A 71 3.47 16.78 22.52
N LYS A 72 4.71 16.98 22.05
CA LYS A 72 5.67 17.91 22.65
C LYS A 72 5.24 19.37 22.51
N ASN A 73 4.78 19.77 21.32
CA ASN A 73 4.27 21.12 21.08
C ASN A 73 2.93 21.38 21.81
N GLY A 74 2.07 20.36 21.87
CA GLY A 74 0.84 20.40 22.65
C GLY A 74 1.10 20.49 24.15
N LYS A 75 2.09 19.76 24.67
CA LYS A 75 2.50 19.83 26.09
C LYS A 75 3.03 21.21 26.45
N SER A 76 3.93 21.78 25.66
CA SER A 76 4.38 23.17 25.89
C SER A 76 3.22 24.16 25.84
N SER A 77 2.25 23.97 24.96
CA SER A 77 1.07 24.84 24.90
C SER A 77 0.14 24.67 26.11
N ILE A 78 -0.10 23.43 26.56
CA ILE A 78 -0.91 23.14 27.76
C ILE A 78 -0.22 23.58 29.04
N ASP A 79 1.11 23.43 29.14
CA ASP A 79 1.90 23.89 30.28
C ASP A 79 1.82 25.42 30.37
N HIS A 80 1.94 26.15 29.26
CA HIS A 80 1.73 27.60 29.22
C HIS A 80 0.30 28.03 29.60
N LEU A 81 -0.72 27.28 29.17
CA LEU A 81 -2.11 27.54 29.57
C LEU A 81 -2.34 27.28 31.06
N THR A 82 -1.80 26.18 31.59
CA THR A 82 -1.93 25.81 33.01
C THR A 82 -1.21 26.81 33.91
N GLU A 83 -0.06 27.31 33.47
CA GLU A 83 0.70 28.35 34.16
C GLU A 83 -0.04 29.70 34.15
N SER A 84 -0.70 30.05 33.05
CA SER A 84 -1.51 31.28 32.95
C SER A 84 -2.84 31.24 33.74
N ILE A 85 -3.36 30.05 34.05
CA ILE A 85 -4.60 29.85 34.82
C ILE A 85 -4.32 29.78 36.34
N LYS A 86 -3.07 29.58 36.77
CA LYS A 86 -2.69 29.48 38.19
C LYS A 86 -2.34 30.85 38.84
N VAL A 87 -2.76 31.96 38.24
CA VAL A 87 -2.63 33.33 38.79
C VAL A 87 -3.97 33.81 39.32
#